data_AF-A0A4J1Z0C8-F1
#
_entry.id   AF-A0A4J1Z0C8-F1
#
_cell.length_a   1.000
_cell.length_b   1.000
_cell.length_c   1.000
_cell.angle_alpha   90.00
_cell.angle_beta   90.00
_cell.angle_gamma   90.00
#
_symmetry.space_group_name_H-M   'P 1'
#
loop_
_entity.id
_entity.type
_entity.pdbx_description
1 polymer ?
#
loop_
_entity_poly.entity_id
_entity_poly.type
_entity_poly.pdbx_seq_one_letter_code
_entity_poly.pdbx_strand_id
1 'polypeptide(L)'
;MATIKEIKELLVTVKELESPIFLELEKDNRSGVQKEISKRKRAIQAELDENLRLESMLSYEKELYKQGLTLIAGIDEVGRGPLAGPVVAAAVILPKNCKIKGLNDSKKIPKKKHLEIFQAVQDQALSIGIGIIDNQVIDQVNIYEATKLAMQEAISQLSPQPEHLLIDAMKLDLPISQTSIIKGDANSLSIAAASIVAQGNT
;
A
#
# COMPACT_ATOMS: atom_id res chain seq x y z
N MET A 1 9.93 -44.28 1.31
CA MET A 1 9.23 -43.27 2.12
C MET A 1 10.03 -42.00 2.02
N ALA A 2 9.45 -40.90 1.54
CA ALA A 2 10.17 -39.65 1.32
C ALA A 2 10.74 -39.10 2.64
N THR A 3 11.92 -38.50 2.58
CA THR A 3 12.54 -37.77 3.67
C THR A 3 11.73 -36.51 3.99
N ILE A 4 11.89 -35.98 5.21
CA ILE A 4 11.25 -34.71 5.59
C ILE A 4 11.72 -33.56 4.67
N LYS A 5 12.96 -33.63 4.17
CA LYS A 5 13.51 -32.64 3.24
C LYS A 5 12.76 -32.65 1.90
N GLU A 6 12.57 -33.82 1.31
CA GLU A 6 11.82 -33.98 0.05
C GLU A 6 10.36 -33.54 0.21
N ILE A 7 9.74 -33.82 1.36
CA ILE A 7 8.38 -33.37 1.66
C ILE A 7 8.30 -31.85 1.77
N LYS A 8 9.31 -31.19 2.38
CA LYS A 8 9.38 -29.72 2.41
C LYS A 8 9.45 -29.13 1.01
N GLU A 9 10.30 -29.69 0.16
CA GLU A 9 10.46 -29.24 -1.23
C GLU A 9 9.15 -29.38 -2.01
N LEU A 10 8.43 -30.49 -1.83
CA LEU A 10 7.11 -30.70 -2.42
C LEU A 10 6.06 -29.71 -1.86
N LEU A 11 6.04 -29.47 -0.55
CA LEU A 11 5.08 -28.54 0.07
C LEU A 11 5.25 -27.08 -0.39
N VAL A 12 6.46 -26.68 -0.80
CA VAL A 12 6.70 -25.35 -1.37
C VAL A 12 5.92 -25.15 -2.68
N THR A 13 5.70 -26.21 -3.46
CA THR A 13 4.98 -26.11 -4.74
C THR A 13 3.47 -26.02 -4.58
N VAL A 14 2.93 -26.39 -3.41
CA VAL A 14 1.50 -26.37 -3.12
C VAL A 14 1.03 -24.94 -2.87
N LYS A 15 0.08 -24.42 -3.66
CA LYS A 15 -0.40 -23.03 -3.55
C LYS A 15 -1.82 -22.87 -3.01
N GLU A 16 -2.58 -23.97 -2.92
CA GLU A 16 -4.00 -23.97 -2.56
C GLU A 16 -4.23 -24.86 -1.34
N LEU A 17 -5.18 -24.50 -0.48
CA LEU A 17 -5.46 -25.23 0.77
C LEU A 17 -6.11 -26.59 0.51
N GLU A 18 -6.87 -26.70 -0.58
CA GLU A 18 -7.60 -27.88 -1.03
C GLU A 18 -6.75 -28.81 -1.90
N SER A 19 -5.45 -28.55 -2.02
CA SER A 19 -4.57 -29.35 -2.88
C SER A 19 -4.60 -30.84 -2.51
N PRO A 20 -4.76 -31.76 -3.49
CA PRO A 20 -4.71 -33.19 -3.27
C PRO A 20 -3.42 -33.68 -2.60
N ILE A 21 -2.31 -32.95 -2.80
CA ILE A 21 -1.01 -33.23 -2.19
C ILE A 21 -1.10 -33.21 -0.66
N PHE A 22 -1.92 -32.34 -0.07
CA PHE A 22 -2.14 -32.34 1.38
C PHE A 22 -2.83 -33.62 1.85
N LEU A 23 -3.86 -34.08 1.12
CA LEU A 23 -4.59 -35.31 1.47
C LEU A 23 -3.69 -36.55 1.44
N GLU A 24 -2.73 -36.60 0.51
CA GLU A 24 -1.75 -37.67 0.45
C GLU A 24 -0.73 -37.61 1.58
N LEU A 25 -0.16 -36.43 1.84
CA LEU A 25 0.87 -36.24 2.85
C LEU A 25 0.32 -36.34 4.29
N GLU A 26 -0.95 -36.02 4.51
CA GLU A 26 -1.59 -36.14 5.83
C GLU A 26 -1.69 -37.59 6.32
N LYS A 27 -1.59 -38.57 5.42
CA LYS A 27 -1.49 -40.00 5.79
C LYS A 27 -0.17 -40.34 6.51
N ASP A 28 0.85 -39.49 6.41
CA ASP A 28 2.13 -39.67 7.06
C ASP A 28 2.13 -39.13 8.50
N ASN A 29 1.99 -40.02 9.47
CA ASN A 29 1.86 -39.66 10.89
C ASN A 29 3.13 -39.13 11.56
N ARG A 30 4.27 -39.00 10.85
CA ARG A 30 5.50 -38.46 11.44
C ARG A 30 5.24 -37.01 11.89
N SER A 31 5.52 -36.73 13.16
CA SER A 31 5.31 -35.40 13.75
C SER A 31 6.02 -34.28 12.99
N GLY A 32 7.18 -34.56 12.39
CA GLY A 32 7.90 -33.63 11.52
C GLY A 32 7.13 -33.28 10.24
N VAL A 33 6.50 -34.27 9.59
CA VAL A 33 5.72 -34.07 8.36
C VAL A 33 4.45 -33.29 8.66
N GLN A 34 3.71 -33.68 9.69
CA GLN A 34 2.48 -33.00 10.12
C GLN A 34 2.71 -31.53 10.49
N LYS A 35 3.85 -31.22 11.14
CA LYS A 35 4.27 -29.84 11.43
C LYS A 35 4.51 -29.03 10.16
N GLU A 36 5.16 -29.59 9.14
CA GLU A 36 5.43 -28.88 7.88
C GLU A 36 4.17 -28.67 7.05
N ILE A 37 3.26 -29.65 7.01
CA ILE A 37 1.92 -29.50 6.40
C ILE A 37 1.18 -28.33 7.06
N SER A 38 1.09 -28.34 8.39
CA SER A 38 0.41 -27.30 9.17
C SER A 38 1.06 -25.92 9.00
N LYS A 39 2.38 -25.87 8.83
CA LYS A 39 3.10 -24.63 8.54
C LYS A 39 2.76 -24.11 7.14
N ARG A 40 2.74 -24.98 6.12
CA ARG A 40 2.41 -24.58 4.75
C ARG A 40 0.95 -24.12 4.63
N LYS A 41 -0.01 -24.85 5.21
CA LYS A 41 -1.42 -24.45 5.24
C LYS A 41 -1.61 -23.07 5.87
N ARG A 42 -0.99 -22.82 7.04
CA ARG A 42 -1.01 -21.48 7.67
C ARG A 42 -0.40 -20.39 6.80
N ALA A 43 0.68 -20.69 6.06
CA ALA A 43 1.28 -19.73 5.14
C ALA A 43 0.35 -19.39 3.96
N ILE A 44 -0.30 -20.39 3.36
CA ILE A 44 -1.28 -20.18 2.27
C ILE A 44 -2.48 -19.37 2.78
N GLN A 45 -3.02 -19.72 3.95
CA GLN A 45 -4.12 -18.96 4.56
C GLN A 45 -3.74 -17.49 4.80
N ALA A 46 -2.55 -17.23 5.35
CA ALA A 46 -2.08 -15.87 5.57
C ALA A 46 -1.91 -15.07 4.26
N GLU A 47 -1.52 -15.73 3.16
CA GLU A 47 -1.46 -15.10 1.83
C GLU A 47 -2.85 -14.78 1.28
N LEU A 48 -3.83 -15.66 1.49
CA LEU A 48 -5.22 -15.44 1.11
C LEU A 48 -5.83 -14.28 1.90
N ASP A 49 -5.68 -14.27 3.22
CA ASP A 49 -6.19 -13.23 4.11
C ASP A 49 -5.60 -11.86 3.75
N GLU A 50 -4.30 -11.81 3.44
CA GLU A 50 -3.64 -10.58 3.00
C GLU A 50 -4.16 -10.10 1.65
N ASN A 51 -4.36 -11.00 0.69
CA ASN A 51 -4.93 -10.64 -0.60
C ASN A 51 -6.37 -10.11 -0.47
N LEU A 52 -7.17 -10.69 0.43
CA LEU A 52 -8.53 -10.20 0.75
C LEU A 52 -8.50 -8.83 1.43
N ARG A 53 -7.55 -8.60 2.33
CA ARG A 53 -7.36 -7.28 2.96
C ARG A 53 -7.01 -6.22 1.92
N LEU A 54 -6.04 -6.49 1.06
CA LEU A 54 -5.63 -5.56 -0.01
C LEU A 54 -6.76 -5.34 -1.03
N GLU A 55 -7.54 -6.38 -1.32
CA GLU A 55 -8.75 -6.28 -2.14
C GLU A 55 -9.79 -5.34 -1.52
N SER A 56 -10.03 -5.44 -0.21
CA SER A 56 -10.95 -4.53 0.50
C SER A 56 -10.47 -3.08 0.47
N MET A 57 -9.16 -2.85 0.55
CA MET A 57 -8.55 -1.52 0.46
C MET A 57 -8.58 -0.94 -0.97
N LEU A 58 -8.96 -1.70 -2.00
CA LEU A 58 -9.15 -1.20 -3.36
C LEU A 58 -10.59 -0.75 -3.64
N SER A 59 -11.46 -0.71 -2.63
CA SER A 59 -12.88 -0.42 -2.81
C SER A 59 -13.12 0.92 -3.53
N TYR A 60 -12.45 1.99 -3.10
CA TYR A 60 -12.57 3.32 -3.72
C TYR A 60 -12.07 3.34 -5.16
N GLU A 61 -10.88 2.78 -5.40
CA GLU A 61 -10.29 2.69 -6.74
C GLU A 61 -11.20 1.88 -7.68
N LYS A 62 -11.80 0.79 -7.20
CA LYS A 62 -12.72 -0.04 -7.99
C LYS A 62 -14.01 0.67 -8.36
N GLU A 63 -14.57 1.48 -7.47
CA GLU A 63 -15.74 2.29 -7.81
C GLU A 63 -15.41 3.33 -8.90
N LEU A 64 -14.20 3.88 -8.90
CA LEU A 64 -13.72 4.78 -9.95
C LEU A 64 -13.41 4.03 -11.26
N TYR A 65 -12.85 2.81 -11.19
CA TYR A 65 -12.62 1.96 -12.36
C TYR A 65 -13.93 1.61 -13.08
N LYS A 66 -15.03 1.42 -12.35
CA LYS A 66 -16.37 1.19 -12.93
C LYS A 66 -16.89 2.40 -13.69
N GLN A 67 -16.41 3.60 -13.36
CA GLN A 67 -16.72 4.85 -14.05
C GLN A 67 -15.81 5.12 -15.25
N GLY A 68 -14.87 4.21 -15.54
CA GLY A 68 -13.94 4.31 -16.67
C GLY A 68 -12.63 5.04 -16.36
N LEU A 69 -12.49 5.59 -15.14
CA LEU A 69 -11.27 6.27 -14.70
C LEU A 69 -10.19 5.22 -14.40
N THR A 70 -8.93 5.49 -14.73
CA THR A 70 -7.82 4.54 -14.51
C THR A 70 -6.57 5.18 -13.90
N LEU A 71 -6.34 6.47 -14.14
CA LEU A 71 -5.25 7.24 -13.56
C LEU A 71 -5.71 7.89 -12.26
N ILE A 72 -5.72 7.10 -11.19
CA ILE A 72 -6.15 7.55 -9.87
C ILE A 72 -4.91 7.84 -9.03
N ALA A 73 -4.79 9.08 -8.54
CA ALA A 73 -3.71 9.45 -7.60
C ALA A 73 -4.21 9.35 -6.17
N GLY A 74 -3.50 8.58 -5.34
CA GLY A 74 -3.61 8.66 -3.89
C GLY A 74 -2.68 9.74 -3.36
N ILE A 75 -3.13 10.50 -2.37
CA ILE A 75 -2.40 11.62 -1.78
C ILE A 75 -2.48 11.53 -0.26
N ASP A 76 -1.32 11.69 0.38
CA ASP A 76 -1.18 11.73 1.84
C ASP A 76 0.02 12.62 2.23
N GLU A 77 0.05 13.05 3.49
CA GLU A 77 1.10 13.88 4.06
C GLU A 77 1.69 13.35 5.36
N VAL A 78 2.90 13.81 5.66
CA VAL A 78 3.57 13.62 6.94
C VAL A 78 4.22 14.95 7.37
N GLY A 79 4.50 15.10 8.66
CA GLY A 79 5.15 16.31 9.19
C GLY A 79 4.21 17.40 9.70
N ARG A 80 2.90 17.16 9.81
CA ARG A 80 1.95 18.14 10.38
C ARG A 80 1.99 18.30 11.91
N GLY A 81 2.46 17.28 12.62
CA GLY A 81 2.48 17.25 14.09
C GLY A 81 3.79 17.71 14.77
N PRO A 82 4.98 17.45 14.20
CA PRO A 82 6.25 17.90 14.78
C PRO A 82 6.35 19.42 14.95
N LEU A 83 7.15 19.87 15.93
CA LEU A 83 7.40 21.30 16.21
C LEU A 83 8.33 21.97 15.19
N ALA A 84 9.14 21.18 14.49
CA ALA A 84 10.11 21.65 13.51
C ALA A 84 10.23 20.63 12.37
N GLY A 85 10.66 21.10 11.21
CA GLY A 85 10.76 20.33 9.97
C GLY A 85 9.73 20.76 8.93
N PRO A 86 9.87 20.28 7.68
CA PRO A 86 8.90 20.55 6.63
C PRO A 86 7.64 19.70 6.80
N VAL A 87 6.59 20.08 6.08
CA VAL A 87 5.52 19.15 5.71
C VAL A 87 5.88 18.53 4.35
N VAL A 88 5.79 17.21 4.27
CA VAL A 88 6.06 16.43 3.07
C VAL A 88 4.77 15.76 2.63
N ALA A 89 4.36 15.98 1.39
CA ALA A 89 3.24 15.28 0.77
C ALA A 89 3.73 14.44 -0.41
N ALA A 90 3.06 13.33 -0.65
CA ALA A 90 3.30 12.52 -1.84
C ALA A 90 1.99 12.30 -2.59
N ALA A 91 2.11 12.19 -3.91
CA ALA A 91 1.04 11.77 -4.79
C ALA A 91 1.52 10.55 -5.57
N VAL A 92 0.74 9.48 -5.59
CA VAL A 92 1.13 8.21 -6.23
C VAL A 92 -0.01 7.69 -7.10
N ILE A 93 0.31 7.40 -8.37
CA ILE A 93 -0.57 6.68 -9.29
C ILE A 93 -0.08 5.24 -9.40
N LEU A 94 -0.89 4.29 -8.99
CA LEU A 94 -0.61 2.86 -9.15
C LEU A 94 -1.27 2.29 -10.42
N PRO A 95 -0.74 1.21 -11.00
CA PRO A 95 -1.43 0.45 -12.04
C PRO A 95 -2.79 -0.05 -11.55
N LYS A 96 -3.74 -0.18 -12.48
CA LYS A 96 -5.08 -0.71 -12.18
C LYS A 96 -5.00 -2.05 -11.45
N ASN A 97 -5.72 -2.17 -10.33
CA ASN A 97 -5.74 -3.34 -9.44
C ASN A 97 -4.37 -3.74 -8.84
N CYS A 98 -3.39 -2.83 -8.82
CA CYS A 98 -2.10 -3.09 -8.17
C CYS A 98 -2.29 -3.39 -6.68
N LYS A 99 -1.68 -4.48 -6.22
CA LYS A 99 -1.69 -4.91 -4.83
C LYS A 99 -0.25 -5.16 -4.38
N ILE A 100 0.23 -4.28 -3.51
CA ILE A 100 1.57 -4.38 -2.95
C ILE A 100 1.46 -5.10 -1.61
N LYS A 101 2.11 -6.26 -1.48
CA LYS A 101 2.06 -7.08 -0.26
C LYS A 101 2.57 -6.28 0.94
N GLY A 102 1.80 -6.30 2.03
CA GLY A 102 2.14 -5.58 3.26
C GLY A 102 1.81 -4.09 3.24
N LEU A 103 1.36 -3.52 2.11
CA LEU A 103 0.95 -2.12 2.03
C LEU A 103 -0.26 -1.86 2.95
N ASN A 104 -0.11 -0.87 3.82
CA ASN A 104 -1.05 -0.50 4.87
C ASN A 104 -0.67 0.89 5.40
N ASP A 105 -1.43 1.40 6.37
CA ASP A 105 -1.05 2.55 7.21
C ASP A 105 0.43 2.45 7.63
N SER A 106 1.21 3.46 7.23
CA SER A 106 2.65 3.54 7.40
C SER A 106 3.08 3.40 8.86
N LYS A 107 2.24 3.85 9.81
CA LYS A 107 2.47 3.77 11.26
C LYS A 107 2.36 2.35 11.79
N LYS A 108 1.65 1.46 11.08
CA LYS A 108 1.49 0.04 11.45
C LYS A 108 2.59 -0.85 10.87
N ILE A 109 3.47 -0.31 10.03
CA ILE A 109 4.52 -1.06 9.34
C ILE A 109 5.84 -0.93 10.11
N PRO A 110 6.48 -2.04 10.52
CA PRO A 110 7.81 -1.99 11.11
C PRO A 110 8.83 -1.40 10.13
N LYS A 111 9.77 -0.57 10.62
CA LYS A 111 10.81 0.10 9.79
C LYS A 111 11.51 -0.83 8.80
N LYS A 112 11.84 -2.07 9.21
CA LYS A 112 12.48 -3.06 8.34
C LYS A 112 11.66 -3.38 7.09
N LYS A 113 10.33 -3.48 7.23
CA LYS A 113 9.41 -3.75 6.12
C LYS A 113 9.06 -2.50 5.32
N HIS A 114 9.20 -1.32 5.93
CA HIS A 114 8.89 -0.06 5.27
C HIS A 114 9.77 0.14 4.02
N LEU A 115 11.07 -0.13 4.10
CA LEU A 115 11.97 0.01 2.96
C LEU A 115 11.60 -0.93 1.81
N GLU A 116 11.23 -2.17 2.11
CA GLU A 116 10.78 -3.16 1.13
C GLU A 116 9.50 -2.70 0.42
N ILE A 117 8.53 -2.16 1.17
CA ILE A 117 7.27 -1.67 0.63
C ILE A 117 7.48 -0.37 -0.17
N PHE A 118 8.30 0.56 0.34
CA PHE A 118 8.66 1.79 -0.36
C PHE A 118 9.31 1.49 -1.71
N GLN A 119 10.27 0.55 -1.76
CA GLN A 119 10.86 0.11 -3.01
C GLN A 119 9.81 -0.51 -3.94
N ALA A 120 8.95 -1.38 -3.42
CA ALA A 120 7.89 -1.99 -4.22
C ALA A 120 6.87 -0.97 -4.78
N VAL A 121 6.61 0.13 -4.07
CA VAL A 121 5.79 1.25 -4.56
C VAL A 121 6.52 1.97 -5.68
N GLN A 122 7.80 2.32 -5.50
CA GLN A 122 8.60 2.98 -6.54
C GLN A 122 8.69 2.15 -7.82
N ASP A 123 8.89 0.84 -7.69
CA ASP A 123 9.05 -0.06 -8.84
C ASP A 123 7.76 -0.27 -9.63
N GLN A 124 6.60 -0.16 -8.97
CA GLN A 124 5.30 -0.47 -9.58
C GLN A 124 4.48 0.77 -9.94
N ALA A 125 4.70 1.91 -9.30
CA ALA A 125 3.94 3.12 -9.56
C ALA A 125 4.09 3.57 -11.02
N LEU A 126 2.99 4.02 -11.61
CA LEU A 126 2.99 4.66 -12.91
C LEU A 126 3.59 6.07 -12.84
N SER A 127 3.36 6.75 -11.72
CA SER A 127 3.91 8.07 -11.45
C SER A 127 3.94 8.33 -9.96
N ILE A 128 4.97 9.06 -9.52
CA ILE A 128 5.15 9.54 -8.14
C ILE A 128 5.53 11.01 -8.22
N GLY A 129 4.91 11.83 -7.38
CA GLY A 129 5.30 13.21 -7.16
C GLY A 129 5.43 13.49 -5.66
N ILE A 130 6.34 14.40 -5.31
CA ILE A 130 6.67 14.74 -3.92
C ILE A 130 6.68 16.25 -3.78
N GLY A 131 5.91 16.78 -2.83
CA GLY A 131 5.93 18.20 -2.47
C GLY A 131 6.47 18.39 -1.06
N ILE A 132 7.31 19.40 -0.88
CA ILE A 132 8.01 19.67 0.37
C ILE A 132 7.90 21.16 0.67
N ILE A 133 7.20 21.48 1.74
CA ILE A 133 7.03 22.86 2.18
C ILE A 133 7.73 23.04 3.52
N ASP A 134 8.71 23.94 3.54
CA ASP A 134 9.52 24.21 4.71
C ASP A 134 8.76 24.96 5.82
N ASN A 135 9.40 25.04 6.98
CA ASN A 135 8.83 25.70 8.15
C ASN A 135 8.63 27.22 7.97
N GLN A 136 9.43 27.89 7.12
CA GLN A 136 9.28 29.33 6.89
C GLN A 136 7.96 29.62 6.17
N VAL A 137 7.59 28.78 5.20
CA VAL A 137 6.29 28.87 4.54
C VAL A 137 5.17 28.47 5.50
N ILE A 138 5.34 27.42 6.30
CA ILE A 138 4.35 27.02 7.33
C ILE A 138 4.02 28.19 8.26
N ASP A 139 5.03 28.92 8.74
CA ASP A 139 4.84 30.08 9.62
C ASP A 139 4.08 31.23 8.93
N GLN A 140 4.18 31.36 7.61
CA GLN A 140 3.49 32.40 6.84
C GLN A 140 2.03 32.06 6.55
N VAL A 141 1.73 30.81 6.16
CA VAL A 141 0.40 30.43 5.65
C VAL A 141 -0.39 29.53 6.60
N ASN A 142 0.20 29.09 7.71
CA ASN A 142 -0.27 28.03 8.62
C ASN A 142 -0.10 26.59 8.10
N ILE A 143 -0.10 25.61 9.01
CA ILE A 143 0.14 24.20 8.68
C ILE A 143 -0.91 23.58 7.75
N TYR A 144 -2.16 24.04 7.81
CA TYR A 144 -3.23 23.52 6.96
C TYR A 144 -3.05 23.97 5.51
N GLU A 145 -2.74 25.25 5.27
CA GLU A 145 -2.47 25.74 3.91
C GLU A 145 -1.13 25.24 3.37
N ALA A 146 -0.09 25.16 4.20
CA ALA A 146 1.20 24.60 3.80
C ALA A 146 1.06 23.12 3.36
N THR A 147 0.19 22.36 4.04
CA THR A 147 -0.13 20.98 3.62
C THR A 147 -0.77 20.95 2.23
N LYS A 148 -1.73 21.85 1.95
CA LYS A 148 -2.33 21.93 0.60
C LYS A 148 -1.30 22.28 -0.46
N LEU A 149 -0.38 23.21 -0.16
CA LEU A 149 0.71 23.58 -1.08
C LEU A 149 1.60 22.37 -1.39
N ALA A 150 2.00 21.61 -0.35
CA ALA A 150 2.78 20.39 -0.54
C ALA A 150 2.03 19.36 -1.41
N MET A 151 0.74 19.14 -1.14
CA MET A 151 -0.08 18.21 -1.94
C MET A 151 -0.22 18.68 -3.40
N GLN A 152 -0.45 19.98 -3.63
CA GLN A 152 -0.54 20.55 -4.98
C GLN A 152 0.80 20.43 -5.74
N GLU A 153 1.92 20.68 -5.07
CA GLU A 153 3.25 20.46 -5.63
C GLU A 153 3.47 18.98 -6.00
N ALA A 154 3.13 18.06 -5.10
CA ALA A 154 3.22 16.62 -5.37
C ALA A 154 2.38 16.21 -6.58
N ILE A 155 1.15 16.70 -6.71
CA ILE A 155 0.27 16.42 -7.85
C ILE A 155 0.84 17.00 -9.15
N SER A 156 1.42 18.20 -9.10
CA SER A 156 1.97 18.88 -10.29
C SER A 156 3.13 18.11 -10.94
N GLN A 157 3.86 17.29 -10.15
CA GLN A 157 4.97 16.48 -10.61
C GLN A 157 4.53 15.16 -11.27
N LEU A 158 3.24 14.81 -11.23
CA LEU A 158 2.76 13.56 -11.81
C LEU A 158 2.85 13.58 -13.35
N SER A 159 3.37 12.49 -13.92
CA SER A 159 3.34 12.23 -15.35
C SER A 159 3.18 10.72 -15.56
N PRO A 160 2.01 10.25 -16.02
CA PRO A 160 0.86 11.02 -16.50
C PRO A 160 0.10 11.77 -15.39
N GLN A 161 -0.70 12.76 -15.80
CA GLN A 161 -1.59 13.50 -14.88
C GLN A 161 -2.79 12.64 -14.46
N PRO A 162 -3.27 12.76 -13.21
CA PRO A 162 -4.38 11.96 -12.72
C PRO A 162 -5.75 12.44 -13.24
N GLU A 163 -6.67 11.50 -13.41
CA GLU A 163 -8.08 11.75 -13.72
C GLU A 163 -8.92 11.99 -12.45
N HIS A 164 -8.49 11.39 -11.32
CA HIS A 164 -9.16 11.53 -10.02
C HIS A 164 -8.18 11.46 -8.87
N LEU A 165 -8.47 12.20 -7.80
CA LEU A 165 -7.68 12.27 -6.58
C LEU A 165 -8.38 11.56 -5.42
N LEU A 166 -7.69 10.65 -4.74
CA LEU A 166 -8.08 10.11 -3.44
C LEU A 166 -7.18 10.75 -2.39
N ILE A 167 -7.76 11.51 -1.45
CA ILE A 167 -7.00 12.35 -0.52
C ILE A 167 -7.35 11.98 0.93
N ASP A 168 -6.36 11.80 1.81
CA ASP A 168 -6.63 11.61 3.23
C ASP A 168 -7.17 12.90 3.87
N ALA A 169 -8.42 12.86 4.29
CA ALA A 169 -9.11 13.88 5.10
C ALA A 169 -8.96 15.36 4.66
N MET A 170 -8.67 15.65 3.39
CA MET A 170 -8.53 17.01 2.85
C MET A 170 -9.21 17.19 1.49
N LYS A 171 -9.37 18.46 1.09
CA LYS A 171 -9.87 18.89 -0.23
C LYS A 171 -8.96 19.99 -0.76
N LEU A 172 -8.60 19.91 -2.04
CA LEU A 172 -7.73 20.85 -2.73
C LEU A 172 -8.54 21.69 -3.73
N ASP A 173 -8.12 22.93 -3.97
CA ASP A 173 -8.70 23.78 -5.01
C ASP A 173 -8.00 23.48 -6.35
N LEU A 174 -8.39 22.38 -6.98
CA LEU A 174 -7.87 21.90 -8.26
C LEU A 174 -9.04 21.53 -9.17
N PRO A 175 -8.90 21.70 -10.49
CA PRO A 175 -9.94 21.33 -11.46
C PRO A 175 -10.03 19.80 -11.70
N ILE A 176 -9.41 18.99 -10.85
CA ILE A 176 -9.40 17.52 -10.92
C ILE A 176 -10.47 16.99 -9.96
N SER A 177 -11.23 16.00 -10.40
CA SER A 177 -12.21 15.32 -9.53
C SER A 177 -11.50 14.69 -8.33
N GLN A 178 -12.13 14.76 -7.15
CA GLN A 178 -11.49 14.36 -5.91
C GLN A 178 -12.48 13.74 -4.91
N THR A 179 -11.99 12.79 -4.12
CA THR A 179 -12.72 12.18 -3.01
C THR A 179 -11.85 12.28 -1.76
N SER A 180 -12.39 12.95 -0.74
CA SER A 180 -11.78 12.99 0.59
C SER A 180 -12.19 11.75 1.37
N ILE A 181 -11.23 11.03 1.93
CA ILE A 181 -11.46 9.78 2.67
C ILE A 181 -10.90 9.96 4.08
N ILE A 182 -11.71 9.67 5.10
CA ILE A 182 -11.24 9.69 6.49
C ILE A 182 -10.43 8.41 6.74
N LYS A 183 -9.19 8.53 7.23
CA LYS A 183 -8.25 7.40 7.40
C LYS A 183 -7.99 6.73 6.07
N GLY A 184 -7.69 7.53 5.05
CA GLY A 184 -7.49 7.06 3.68
C GLY A 184 -6.37 6.03 3.58
N ASP A 185 -5.30 6.18 4.35
CA ASP A 185 -4.16 5.25 4.45
C ASP A 185 -4.55 3.82 4.84
N ALA A 186 -5.64 3.64 5.58
CA ALA A 186 -6.17 2.34 5.98
C ALA A 186 -7.25 1.79 5.04
N ASN A 187 -7.76 2.61 4.11
CA ASN A 187 -8.96 2.28 3.31
C ASN A 187 -8.75 2.37 1.78
N SER A 188 -7.65 2.98 1.33
CA SER A 188 -7.27 3.11 -0.10
C SER A 188 -5.82 2.67 -0.26
N LEU A 189 -5.55 1.75 -1.20
CA LEU A 189 -4.17 1.37 -1.52
C LEU A 189 -3.38 2.53 -2.13
N SER A 190 -4.04 3.40 -2.90
CA SER A 190 -3.38 4.56 -3.50
C SER A 190 -2.92 5.53 -2.41
N ILE A 191 -3.78 5.85 -1.43
CA ILE A 191 -3.41 6.72 -0.30
C ILE A 191 -2.35 6.03 0.58
N ALA A 192 -2.48 4.74 0.85
CA ALA A 192 -1.46 4.00 1.60
C ALA A 192 -0.09 4.06 0.93
N ALA A 193 -0.04 3.96 -0.41
CA ALA A 193 1.20 4.10 -1.17
C ALA A 193 1.79 5.52 -1.05
N ALA A 194 0.95 6.55 -1.14
CA ALA A 194 1.38 7.93 -0.90
C ALA A 194 1.91 8.14 0.52
N SER A 195 1.26 7.58 1.54
CA SER A 195 1.72 7.62 2.94
C SER A 195 3.14 7.07 3.10
N ILE A 196 3.39 5.91 2.50
CA ILE A 196 4.71 5.27 2.50
C ILE A 196 5.75 6.11 1.78
N VAL A 197 5.40 6.71 0.64
CA VAL A 197 6.31 7.57 -0.11
C VAL A 197 6.62 8.84 0.67
N ALA A 198 5.62 9.50 1.24
CA ALA A 198 5.79 10.71 2.04
C ALA A 198 6.71 10.44 3.25
N GLN A 199 6.46 9.35 3.99
CA GLN A 199 7.29 8.93 5.13
C GLN A 199 8.73 8.55 4.74
N GLY A 200 8.96 8.06 3.52
CA GLY A 200 10.29 7.77 2.98
C GLY A 200 11.12 9.01 2.62
N ASN A 201 10.48 10.20 2.57
CA ASN A 201 11.08 11.46 2.16
C ASN A 201 11.09 12.52 3.28
N THR A 202 10.91 12.11 4.53
CA THR A 202 11.10 12.95 5.73
C THR A 202 12.51 12.90 6.28
#